data_AF-A0A3B0VJQ2-F1
#
_entry.id   AF-A0A3B0VJQ2-F1
#
_cell.length_a   1.000
_cell.length_b   1.000
_cell.length_c   1.000
_cell.angle_alpha   90.00
_cell.angle_beta   90.00
_cell.angle_gamma   90.00
#
_symmetry.space_group_name_H-M   'P 1'
#
loop_
_entity.id
_entity.type
_entity.pdbx_description
1 polymer ?
#
loop_
_entity_poly.entity_id
_entity_poly.type
_entity_poly.pdbx_seq_one_letter_code
_entity_poly.pdbx_strand_id
1 'polypeptide(L)'
;MGKTLLEMAAGIIQAQSSSKSMDTDEITAGLQTVYAKLQILQNNELKAAEPEEPQSEAPNITPDKSILKNKIVCLECGNEFKMLSSKHLAAHSLTPREYRLKYGFKLRQPLCCKTLSIERKKAGKARGIPENLKKSIAAKKKKARKPARK
;
A
#
# COMPACT_ATOMS: atom_id res chain seq x y z
N MET A 1 21.19 22.37 -29.28
CA MET A 1 20.74 20.97 -29.11
C MET A 1 21.16 20.53 -27.72
N GLY A 2 20.27 19.93 -26.93
CA GLY A 2 20.61 19.45 -25.59
C GLY A 2 21.63 18.32 -25.66
N LYS A 3 22.57 18.27 -24.72
CA LYS A 3 23.56 17.18 -24.67
C LYS A 3 22.86 15.86 -24.41
N THR A 4 23.18 14.83 -25.18
CA THR A 4 22.63 13.48 -24.95
C THR A 4 23.25 12.86 -23.69
N LEU A 5 22.59 11.88 -23.07
CA LEU A 5 23.14 11.14 -21.92
C LEU A 5 24.51 10.51 -22.22
N LEU A 6 24.69 10.05 -23.46
CA LEU A 6 25.94 9.48 -23.94
C LEU A 6 27.05 10.54 -24.01
N GLU A 7 26.73 11.74 -24.54
CA GLU A 7 27.66 12.86 -24.58
C GLU A 7 28.05 13.35 -23.18
N MET A 8 27.10 13.35 -22.24
CA MET A 8 27.37 13.70 -20.84
C MET A 8 28.26 12.65 -20.15
N ALA A 9 27.98 11.37 -20.33
CA ALA A 9 28.81 10.29 -19.78
C ALA A 9 30.23 10.32 -20.38
N ALA A 10 30.35 10.51 -21.70
CA ALA A 10 31.64 10.63 -22.37
C ALA A 10 32.43 11.84 -21.87
N GLY A 11 31.78 12.99 -21.68
CA GLY A 11 32.43 14.19 -21.12
C GLY A 11 32.94 14.00 -19.69
N ILE A 12 32.21 13.26 -18.85
CA ILE A 12 32.63 12.93 -17.49
C ILE A 12 33.87 12.02 -17.50
N ILE A 13 33.88 10.98 -18.34
CA ILE A 13 35.02 10.06 -18.46
C ILE A 13 36.24 10.75 -19.07
N GLN A 14 36.05 11.65 -20.04
CA GLN A 14 37.13 12.45 -20.61
C GLN A 14 37.77 13.38 -19.56
N ALA A 15 36.96 13.99 -18.69
CA ALA A 15 37.47 14.78 -17.58
C ALA A 15 38.22 13.92 -16.55
N GLN A 16 37.70 12.72 -16.26
CA GLN A 16 38.31 11.77 -15.34
C GLN A 16 39.67 11.26 -15.86
N SER A 17 39.76 10.89 -17.14
CA SER A 17 41.01 10.40 -17.75
C SER A 17 42.07 11.49 -17.90
N SER A 18 41.65 12.76 -17.98
CA SER A 18 42.59 13.91 -17.93
C SER A 18 43.20 14.11 -16.54
N SER A 19 42.51 13.65 -15.48
CA SER A 19 42.98 13.75 -14.09
C SER A 19 43.77 12.53 -13.61
N LYS A 20 43.49 11.34 -14.19
CA LYS A 20 44.10 10.06 -13.80
C LYS A 20 44.35 9.22 -15.04
N SER A 21 45.55 8.66 -15.16
CA SER A 21 45.83 7.62 -16.17
C SER A 21 44.96 6.40 -15.87
N MET A 22 44.07 6.06 -16.79
CA MET A 22 43.17 4.91 -16.70
C MET A 22 43.46 3.96 -17.85
N ASP A 23 43.31 2.66 -17.59
CA ASP A 23 43.43 1.64 -18.63
C ASP A 23 42.17 1.59 -19.52
N THR A 24 42.28 0.99 -20.71
CA THR A 24 41.16 0.90 -21.66
C THR A 24 39.96 0.17 -21.07
N ASP A 25 40.19 -0.83 -20.22
CA ASP A 25 39.12 -1.59 -19.57
C ASP A 25 38.41 -0.75 -18.49
N GLU A 26 39.16 0.11 -17.78
CA GLU A 26 38.59 1.01 -16.79
C GLU A 26 37.74 2.12 -17.43
N ILE A 27 38.15 2.60 -18.61
CA ILE A 27 37.40 3.61 -19.37
C ILE A 27 36.06 3.04 -19.85
N THR A 28 36.05 1.82 -20.37
CA THR A 28 34.82 1.18 -20.86
C THR A 28 33.85 0.85 -19.71
N ALA A 29 34.37 0.31 -18.61
CA ALA A 29 33.58 0.07 -17.40
C ALA A 29 33.06 1.37 -16.78
N GLY A 30 33.89 2.41 -16.74
CA GLY A 30 33.52 3.76 -16.28
C GLY A 30 32.38 4.35 -17.10
N LEU A 31 32.46 4.27 -18.43
CA LEU A 31 31.43 4.79 -19.32
C LEU A 31 30.08 4.08 -19.11
N GLN A 32 30.09 2.75 -19.02
CA GLN A 32 28.87 1.96 -18.75
C GLN A 32 28.26 2.29 -17.38
N THR A 33 29.09 2.39 -16.34
CA THR A 33 28.62 2.68 -14.98
C THR A 33 28.05 4.08 -14.85
N VAL A 34 28.73 5.10 -15.40
CA VAL A 34 28.25 6.49 -15.39
C VAL A 34 26.97 6.62 -16.20
N TYR A 35 26.90 6.02 -17.39
CA TYR A 35 25.70 6.04 -18.22
C TYR A 35 24.50 5.40 -17.50
N ALA A 36 24.69 4.22 -16.89
CA ALA A 36 23.64 3.56 -16.11
C ALA A 36 23.16 4.41 -14.92
N LYS A 37 24.08 5.08 -14.21
CA LYS A 37 23.73 5.97 -13.09
C LYS A 37 22.97 7.20 -13.56
N LEU A 38 23.38 7.83 -14.65
CA LEU A 38 22.67 8.98 -15.23
C LEU A 38 21.28 8.58 -15.73
N GLN A 39 21.12 7.38 -16.29
CA GLN A 39 19.83 6.84 -16.71
C GLN A 39 18.90 6.62 -15.50
N ILE A 40 19.41 6.09 -14.39
CA ILE A 40 18.65 5.96 -13.13
C ILE A 40 18.23 7.33 -12.60
N LEU A 41 19.13 8.31 -12.62
CA LEU A 41 18.83 9.66 -12.16
C LEU A 41 17.79 10.34 -13.06
N GLN A 42 17.90 10.23 -14.38
CA GLN A 42 16.90 10.75 -15.31
C GLN A 42 15.54 10.08 -15.09
N ASN A 43 15.52 8.76 -14.91
CA ASN A 43 14.29 8.04 -14.61
C ASN A 43 13.71 8.45 -13.25
N ASN A 44 14.53 8.72 -12.24
CA ASN A 44 14.07 9.22 -10.94
C ASN A 44 13.56 10.66 -11.01
N GLU A 45 14.18 11.53 -11.81
CA GLU A 45 13.69 12.89 -12.04
C GLU A 45 12.35 12.88 -12.78
N LEU A 46 12.19 11.99 -13.77
CA LEU A 46 10.91 11.77 -14.45
C LEU A 46 9.86 11.16 -13.50
N LYS A 47 10.28 10.28 -12.60
CA LYS A 47 9.43 9.62 -11.60
C LYS A 47 9.10 10.51 -10.40
N ALA A 48 9.80 11.64 -10.18
CA ALA A 48 9.46 12.61 -9.15
C ALA A 48 8.14 13.36 -9.42
N ALA A 49 7.54 13.21 -10.60
CA ALA A 49 6.21 13.72 -10.94
C ALA A 49 5.06 12.74 -10.63
N GLU A 50 5.36 11.51 -10.19
CA GLU A 50 4.34 10.49 -9.93
C GLU A 50 4.62 9.83 -8.56
N PRO A 51 3.66 9.82 -7.63
CA PRO A 51 3.89 9.29 -6.29
C PRO A 51 4.36 7.84 -6.40
N GLU A 52 5.49 7.55 -5.77
CA GLU A 52 6.13 6.24 -5.72
C GLU A 52 5.08 5.12 -5.60
N GLU A 53 4.88 4.38 -6.70
CA GLU A 53 4.30 3.04 -6.60
C GLU A 53 5.35 2.18 -5.87
N PRO A 54 5.05 1.69 -4.65
CA PRO A 54 5.97 0.81 -3.96
C PRO A 54 6.14 -0.45 -4.79
N GLN A 55 7.40 -0.73 -5.14
CA GLN A 55 7.81 -1.94 -5.81
C GLN A 55 7.17 -3.16 -5.13
N SER A 56 6.57 -3.98 -5.97
CA SER A 56 5.94 -5.25 -5.68
C SER A 56 6.95 -6.26 -5.14
N GLU A 57 7.37 -6.09 -3.90
CA GLU A 57 7.74 -7.21 -3.05
C GLU A 57 6.58 -7.38 -2.09
N ALA A 58 5.82 -8.48 -2.24
CA ALA A 58 4.71 -8.82 -1.36
C ALA A 58 5.19 -8.62 0.08
N PRO A 59 4.73 -7.56 0.75
CA PRO A 59 5.48 -7.11 1.89
C PRO A 59 5.19 -8.15 2.98
N ASN A 60 6.26 -8.65 3.60
CA ASN A 60 6.21 -9.63 4.69
C ASN A 60 5.63 -8.98 5.96
N ILE A 61 4.43 -8.42 5.82
CA ILE A 61 3.69 -7.68 6.82
C ILE A 61 2.73 -8.69 7.42
N THR A 62 2.93 -8.97 8.70
CA THR A 62 1.94 -9.70 9.50
C THR A 62 0.58 -9.01 9.37
N PRO A 63 -0.54 -9.75 9.28
CA PRO A 63 -1.88 -9.18 9.06
C PRO A 63 -2.26 -8.10 10.09
N ASP A 64 -1.77 -8.21 11.32
CA ASP A 64 -2.00 -7.20 12.37
C ASP A 64 -1.31 -5.85 12.12
N LYS A 65 -0.19 -5.86 11.38
CA LYS A 65 0.57 -4.64 11.03
C LYS A 65 0.03 -3.95 9.77
N SER A 66 -0.82 -4.62 8.98
CA SER A 66 -1.46 -4.01 7.80
C SER A 66 -2.45 -2.89 8.18
N ILE A 67 -3.10 -2.98 9.36
CA ILE A 67 -4.08 -1.99 9.82
C ILE A 67 -3.40 -0.92 10.69
N LEU A 68 -2.99 0.18 10.05
CA LEU A 68 -2.37 1.32 10.72
C LEU A 68 -3.42 2.34 11.23
N LYS A 69 -2.94 3.38 11.92
CA LYS A 69 -3.81 4.42 12.50
C LYS A 69 -4.59 5.16 11.41
N ASN A 70 -3.90 5.67 10.38
CA ASN A 70 -4.47 6.54 9.34
C ASN A 70 -4.64 5.84 7.98
N LYS A 71 -3.97 4.72 7.76
CA LYS A 71 -3.94 3.96 6.51
C LYS A 71 -4.07 2.45 6.77
N ILE A 72 -4.38 1.70 5.73
CA ILE A 72 -4.38 0.24 5.67
C ILE A 72 -3.57 -0.17 4.43
N VAL A 73 -2.66 -1.12 4.59
CA VAL A 73 -1.80 -1.63 3.51
C VAL A 73 -2.41 -2.91 2.96
N CYS A 74 -2.61 -3.01 1.65
CA CYS A 74 -3.05 -4.24 1.00
C CYS A 74 -1.92 -5.27 1.05
N LEU A 75 -2.23 -6.49 1.49
CA LEU A 75 -1.23 -7.57 1.63
C LEU A 75 -0.94 -8.28 0.30
N GLU A 76 -1.76 -8.05 -0.74
CA GLU A 76 -1.53 -8.62 -2.08
C GLU A 76 -0.62 -7.72 -2.91
N CYS A 77 -0.81 -6.40 -2.83
CA CYS A 77 -0.13 -5.45 -3.73
C CYS A 77 0.69 -4.37 -3.02
N GLY A 78 0.72 -4.32 -1.68
CA GLY A 78 1.50 -3.33 -0.93
C GLY A 78 0.93 -1.90 -0.94
N ASN A 79 -0.14 -1.64 -1.69
CA ASN A 79 -0.70 -0.29 -1.82
C ASN A 79 -1.41 0.17 -0.54
N GLU A 80 -1.31 1.46 -0.26
CA GLU A 80 -1.85 2.10 0.93
C GLU A 80 -3.20 2.76 0.65
N PHE A 81 -4.20 2.46 1.47
CA PHE A 81 -5.55 3.02 1.36
C PHE A 81 -6.07 3.49 2.72
N LYS A 82 -7.19 4.24 2.75
CA LYS A 82 -7.95 4.44 4.01
C LYS A 82 -8.85 3.25 4.34
N MET A 83 -9.29 2.52 3.31
CA MET A 83 -10.15 1.34 3.40
C MET A 83 -9.93 0.46 2.19
N LEU A 84 -9.82 -0.85 2.40
CA LEU A 84 -9.83 -1.82 1.30
C LEU A 84 -11.26 -1.92 0.76
N SER A 85 -11.46 -1.31 -0.40
CA SER A 85 -12.76 -1.31 -1.07
C SER A 85 -12.99 -2.67 -1.76
N SER A 86 -14.27 -3.04 -1.93
CA SER A 86 -14.61 -4.24 -2.69
C SER A 86 -14.11 -4.19 -4.14
N LYS A 87 -13.98 -2.98 -4.72
CA LYS A 87 -13.44 -2.80 -6.07
C LYS A 87 -11.96 -3.16 -6.14
N HIS A 88 -11.18 -2.73 -5.14
CA HIS A 88 -9.75 -3.06 -5.08
C HIS A 88 -9.54 -4.56 -4.86
N LEU A 89 -10.32 -5.18 -3.98
CA LEU A 89 -10.25 -6.64 -3.76
C LEU A 89 -10.68 -7.42 -5.00
N ALA A 90 -11.69 -6.93 -5.74
CA ALA A 90 -12.12 -7.54 -7.00
C ALA A 90 -11.06 -7.47 -8.10
N ALA A 91 -10.21 -6.43 -8.12
CA ALA A 91 -9.06 -6.37 -9.02
C ALA A 91 -8.06 -7.50 -8.76
N HIS A 92 -7.99 -7.98 -7.51
CA HIS A 92 -7.22 -9.16 -7.11
C HIS A 92 -8.03 -10.47 -7.19
N SER A 93 -9.22 -10.47 -7.80
CA SER A 93 -10.14 -11.60 -7.86
C SER A 93 -10.55 -12.17 -6.49
N LEU A 94 -10.50 -11.35 -5.44
CA LEU A 94 -10.81 -11.74 -4.06
C LEU A 94 -12.07 -11.04 -3.55
N THR A 95 -12.87 -11.77 -2.79
CA THR A 95 -13.94 -11.16 -1.98
C THR A 95 -13.41 -10.68 -0.62
N PRO A 96 -14.07 -9.72 0.04
CA PRO A 96 -13.72 -9.33 1.41
C PRO A 96 -13.72 -10.49 2.41
N ARG A 97 -14.49 -11.56 2.14
CA ARG A 97 -14.52 -12.75 3.00
C ARG A 97 -13.31 -13.63 2.76
N GLU A 98 -12.99 -13.91 1.50
CA GLU A 98 -11.81 -14.70 1.12
C GLU A 98 -10.52 -14.02 1.53
N TYR A 99 -10.41 -12.70 1.34
CA TYR A 99 -9.26 -11.92 1.79
C TYR A 99 -9.04 -12.08 3.31
N ARG A 100 -10.13 -12.06 4.11
CA ARG A 100 -10.01 -12.28 5.56
C ARG A 100 -9.55 -13.69 5.90
N LEU A 101 -10.05 -14.72 5.20
CA LEU A 101 -9.67 -16.10 5.43
C LEU A 101 -8.21 -16.35 5.03
N LYS A 102 -7.80 -15.86 3.86
CA LYS A 102 -6.44 -16.00 3.30
C LYS A 102 -5.38 -15.45 4.25
N TYR A 103 -5.65 -14.30 4.88
CA TYR A 103 -4.71 -13.62 5.77
C TYR A 103 -5.04 -13.80 7.26
N GLY A 104 -5.99 -14.66 7.64
CA GLY A 104 -6.31 -14.95 9.04
C GLY A 104 -7.00 -13.81 9.82
N PHE A 105 -7.61 -12.83 9.15
CA PHE A 105 -8.40 -11.80 9.82
C PHE A 105 -9.72 -12.37 10.37
N LYS A 106 -10.16 -11.84 11.53
CA LYS A 106 -11.49 -12.15 12.07
C LYS A 106 -12.58 -11.77 11.06
N LEU A 107 -13.59 -12.62 10.88
CA LEU A 107 -14.66 -12.40 9.88
C LEU A 107 -15.39 -11.05 9.99
N ARG A 108 -15.53 -10.51 11.20
CA ARG A 108 -16.21 -9.24 11.47
C ARG A 108 -15.25 -8.05 11.61
N GLN A 109 -13.95 -8.24 11.38
CA GLN A 109 -12.97 -7.17 11.47
C GLN A 109 -13.15 -6.20 10.29
N PRO A 110 -13.19 -4.87 10.55
CA PRO A 110 -13.21 -3.88 9.49
C PRO A 110 -11.86 -3.85 8.75
N LEU A 111 -11.90 -3.87 7.41
CA LEU A 111 -10.74 -3.71 6.54
C LEU A 111 -10.49 -2.22 6.24
N CYS A 112 -10.37 -1.40 7.28
CA CYS A 112 -10.09 0.02 7.17
C CYS A 112 -9.15 0.50 8.27
N CYS A 113 -8.59 1.69 8.11
CA CYS A 113 -7.75 2.29 9.14
C CYS A 113 -8.53 2.54 10.44
N LYS A 114 -7.80 2.59 11.57
CA LYS A 114 -8.39 2.70 12.91
C LYS A 114 -9.18 4.00 13.08
N THR A 115 -8.68 5.12 12.56
CA THR A 115 -9.37 6.42 12.63
C THR A 115 -10.72 6.37 11.94
N LEU A 116 -10.79 5.87 10.71
CA LEU A 116 -12.04 5.75 9.96
C LEU A 116 -13.05 4.81 10.66
N SER A 117 -12.58 3.70 11.25
CA SER A 117 -13.44 2.80 12.01
C SER A 117 -14.01 3.48 13.26
N ILE A 118 -13.23 4.30 13.95
CA ILE A 118 -13.66 5.06 15.13
C ILE A 118 -14.68 6.13 14.73
N GLU A 119 -14.41 6.89 13.67
CA GLU A 119 -15.31 7.92 13.14
C GLU A 119 -16.67 7.35 12.75
N ARG A 120 -16.68 6.26 11.97
CA ARG A 120 -17.93 5.56 11.61
C ARG A 120 -18.69 5.06 12.83
N LYS A 121 -18.00 4.53 13.84
CA LYS A 121 -18.62 4.09 15.10
C LYS A 121 -19.21 5.26 15.88
N LYS A 122 -18.51 6.40 15.97
CA LYS A 122 -19.01 7.62 16.61
C LYS A 122 -20.24 8.17 15.88
N ALA A 123 -20.16 8.27 14.55
CA ALA A 123 -21.27 8.75 13.72
C ALA A 123 -22.50 7.83 13.82
N GLY A 124 -22.31 6.51 13.90
CA GLY A 124 -23.40 5.56 14.14
C GLY A 124 -24.05 5.73 15.51
N LYS A 125 -23.27 5.99 16.57
CA LYS A 125 -23.82 6.30 17.89
C LYS A 125 -24.59 7.62 17.90
N ALA A 126 -24.09 8.65 17.23
CA ALA A 126 -24.72 9.96 17.13
C ALA A 126 -26.06 9.90 16.39
N ARG A 127 -26.17 9.10 15.32
CA ARG A 127 -27.43 8.88 14.58
C ARG A 127 -28.47 8.09 15.39
N GLY A 128 -28.06 7.43 16.48
CA GLY A 128 -28.95 6.64 17.32
C GLY A 128 -29.40 5.31 16.70
N ILE A 129 -29.95 4.45 17.54
CA ILE A 129 -30.48 3.14 17.12
C ILE A 129 -31.93 3.35 16.65
N PRO A 130 -32.30 2.93 15.43
CA PRO A 130 -33.66 3.06 14.94
C PRO A 130 -34.66 2.30 15.84
N GLU A 131 -35.85 2.84 16.01
CA GLU A 131 -36.85 2.33 16.96
C GLU A 131 -37.23 0.88 16.72
N ASN A 132 -37.33 0.48 15.45
CA ASN A 132 -37.62 -0.90 15.06
C ASN A 132 -36.54 -1.87 15.54
N LEU A 133 -35.27 -1.43 15.54
CA LEU A 133 -34.17 -2.23 16.07
C LEU A 133 -34.23 -2.31 17.60
N LYS A 134 -34.55 -1.20 18.29
CA LYS A 134 -34.78 -1.21 19.76
C LYS A 134 -35.89 -2.20 20.14
N LYS A 135 -37.01 -2.19 19.43
CA LYS A 135 -38.14 -3.13 19.64
C LYS A 135 -37.72 -4.58 19.43
N SER A 136 -36.97 -4.88 18.36
CA SER A 136 -36.47 -6.24 18.09
C SER A 136 -35.46 -6.74 19.13
N ILE A 137 -34.57 -5.87 19.62
CA ILE A 137 -33.61 -6.20 20.69
C ILE A 137 -34.35 -6.51 21.99
N ALA A 138 -35.35 -5.71 22.37
CA ALA A 138 -36.18 -5.95 23.54
C ALA A 138 -36.96 -7.27 23.45
N ALA A 139 -37.54 -7.59 22.29
CA ALA A 139 -38.24 -8.84 22.04
C ALA A 139 -37.31 -10.07 22.16
N LYS A 140 -36.09 -10.00 21.60
CA LYS A 140 -35.08 -11.06 21.74
C LYS A 140 -34.65 -11.24 23.19
N LYS A 141 -34.44 -10.14 23.94
CA LYS A 141 -34.07 -10.19 25.36
C LYS A 141 -35.18 -10.80 26.23
N LYS A 142 -36.46 -10.56 25.90
CA LYS A 142 -37.62 -11.20 26.57
C LYS A 142 -37.71 -12.69 26.24
N LYS A 143 -37.48 -13.11 24.99
CA LYS A 143 -37.44 -14.54 24.61
C LYS A 143 -36.28 -15.29 25.28
N ALA A 144 -35.09 -14.69 25.35
CA ALA A 144 -33.93 -15.30 26.02
C ALA A 144 -34.06 -15.40 27.55
N ARG A 145 -34.87 -14.53 28.17
CA ARG A 145 -35.17 -14.56 29.61
C ARG A 145 -36.29 -15.52 30.01
N LYS A 146 -37.08 -16.03 29.06
CA LYS A 146 -38.15 -16.99 29.36
C LYS A 146 -37.47 -18.37 29.47
N PRO A 147 -37.35 -18.98 30.68
CA PRO A 147 -36.75 -20.29 30.80
C PRO A 147 -37.57 -21.29 29.97
N ALA A 148 -36.87 -22.19 29.27
CA ALA A 148 -37.51 -23.30 28.59
C ALA A 148 -38.39 -24.04 29.60
N ARG A 149 -39.71 -24.04 29.37
CA ARG A 149 -40.64 -24.84 30.17
C ARG A 149 -40.25 -26.30 29.96
N LYS A 150 -39.90 -26.96 31.06
CA LYS A 150 -39.59 -28.38 31.19
C LYS A 150 -40.82 -29.21 30.83
#